data_AF-A0A9X7FY32-F1
#
_entry.id   AF-A0A9X7FY32-F1
#
_cell.length_a   1.000
_cell.length_b   1.000
_cell.length_c   1.000
_cell.angle_alpha   90.00
_cell.angle_beta   90.00
_cell.angle_gamma   90.00
#
_symmetry.space_group_name_H-M   'P 1'
#
loop_
_entity.id
_entity.type
_entity.pdbx_description
1 polymer ?
#
loop_
_entity_poly.entity_id
_entity_poly.type
_entity_poly.pdbx_seq_one_letter_code
_entity_poly.pdbx_strand_id
1 'polypeptide(L)'
;MGIQKNVEAVSFSEGNEVQRESFASKIMNVKIGVIPLPLYVVLAAIIYGASVYNKLPADMIGGFAVIMIMGIFLGDIGMRIPILKNIGGPAILSLFIPSLLVFFNWMNPASMEAATMLMKKSNFLYLYISCLVVGSILGMNRKVLVQGFVRMFIPLVVGTLASVAVGLLVGSLFGFEMKQTFFFIIVPIVSGGIGEGILPLSLAYSDILNESSATFVSQLIPAAIIGNMFAIVSAGYMKRLGEKKPELSGNGVLVKTDNQAELLKEQNTEQPIDFSLMGAGLLIACTFFIFGGFASKFIGIPGAIIMIFSAALVKYFKLMPAKMEQGAFHLYKFISKNLTWPLMVGLGLLYIPLKDVAAVLSVGYVVVCASVVLTMVASGFLVGKVMKMYPVESAIVTGCHSGLGGTGDVAILSASNRMELMPFAQISTRLGGAAMVVTATILLKMFS
;
A
#
# COMPACT_ATOMS: atom_id res chain seq x y z
N MET A 1 35.89 27.62 -66.59
CA MET A 1 36.52 28.13 -65.36
C MET A 1 36.22 27.12 -64.24
N GLY A 2 37.23 26.35 -63.85
CA GLY A 2 37.38 25.51 -62.65
C GLY A 2 36.21 24.65 -62.12
N ILE A 3 36.17 23.36 -62.51
CA ILE A 3 35.54 22.28 -61.72
C ILE A 3 36.66 21.58 -60.95
N GLN A 4 36.71 21.71 -59.62
CA GLN A 4 37.64 20.97 -58.77
C GLN A 4 36.95 19.70 -58.23
N LYS A 5 37.36 18.55 -58.77
CA LYS A 5 37.25 17.23 -58.13
C LYS A 5 38.22 17.19 -56.96
N ASN A 6 37.76 16.84 -55.76
CA ASN A 6 38.61 16.24 -54.74
C ASN A 6 38.09 14.84 -54.44
N VAL A 7 38.98 13.87 -54.66
CA VAL A 7 38.83 12.45 -54.40
C VAL A 7 39.04 12.25 -52.90
N GLU A 8 38.01 11.83 -52.16
CA GLU A 8 38.20 11.34 -50.80
C GLU A 8 38.75 9.91 -50.84
N ALA A 9 39.93 9.74 -50.26
CA ALA A 9 40.58 8.46 -50.08
C ALA A 9 39.81 7.64 -49.03
N VAL A 10 39.47 6.41 -49.40
CA VAL A 10 38.92 5.40 -48.50
C VAL A 10 40.01 4.97 -47.52
N SER A 11 39.83 5.22 -46.22
CA SER A 11 40.62 4.57 -45.16
C SER A 11 39.87 3.36 -44.62
N PHE A 12 40.41 2.18 -44.89
CA PHE A 12 39.97 0.91 -44.32
C PHE A 12 40.54 0.75 -42.90
N SER A 13 39.62 0.50 -41.95
CA SER A 13 39.74 -0.35 -40.76
C SER A 13 41.11 -0.51 -40.10
N GLU A 14 41.26 0.06 -38.90
CA GLU A 14 42.08 -0.52 -37.83
C GLU A 14 41.20 -0.85 -36.63
N GLY A 15 41.15 -2.13 -36.29
CA GLY A 15 40.96 -2.61 -34.92
C GLY A 15 39.59 -2.42 -34.26
N ASN A 16 38.69 -3.39 -34.47
CA ASN A 16 37.69 -3.72 -33.45
C ASN A 16 38.41 -4.27 -32.21
N GLU A 17 38.87 -3.39 -31.31
CA GLU A 17 39.12 -3.79 -29.92
C GLU A 17 37.76 -4.01 -29.25
N VAL A 18 37.34 -5.27 -29.22
CA VAL A 18 36.33 -5.72 -28.27
C VAL A 18 36.93 -5.54 -26.88
N GLN A 19 36.73 -4.36 -26.26
CA GLN A 19 37.05 -4.14 -24.86
C GLN A 19 36.30 -5.19 -24.05
N ARG A 20 37.01 -6.24 -23.64
CA ARG A 20 36.54 -7.16 -22.60
C ARG A 20 36.33 -6.33 -21.34
N GLU A 21 35.09 -5.93 -21.07
CA GLU A 21 34.71 -5.37 -19.78
C GLU A 21 35.25 -6.29 -18.67
N SER A 22 36.25 -5.81 -17.93
CA SER A 22 36.81 -6.50 -16.78
C SER A 22 35.68 -6.84 -15.80
N PHE A 23 35.78 -7.97 -15.09
CA PHE A 23 34.80 -8.34 -14.06
C PHE A 23 34.60 -7.21 -13.04
N ALA A 24 35.64 -6.42 -12.78
CA ALA A 24 35.58 -5.21 -11.96
C ALA A 24 34.70 -4.10 -12.56
N SER A 25 34.76 -3.84 -13.88
CA SER A 25 33.91 -2.83 -14.53
C SER A 25 32.44 -3.27 -14.56
N LYS A 26 32.18 -4.58 -14.70
CA LYS A 26 30.83 -5.13 -14.58
C LYS A 26 30.25 -4.93 -13.18
N ILE A 27 31.02 -5.18 -12.11
CA ILE A 27 30.56 -4.95 -10.72
C ILE A 27 30.28 -3.47 -10.45
N MET A 28 31.10 -2.55 -10.98
CA MET A 28 30.87 -1.11 -10.83
C MET A 28 29.59 -0.62 -11.53
N ASN A 29 29.16 -1.32 -12.60
CA ASN A 29 27.95 -0.97 -13.35
C ASN A 29 26.67 -1.61 -12.77
N VAL A 30 26.77 -2.58 -11.86
CA VAL A 30 25.60 -3.15 -11.18
C VAL A 30 25.04 -2.12 -10.21
N LYS A 31 23.72 -1.88 -10.30
CA LYS A 31 22.97 -1.00 -9.39
C LYS A 31 21.97 -1.81 -8.59
N ILE A 32 21.73 -1.40 -7.34
CA ILE A 32 20.61 -1.84 -6.50
C ILE A 32 19.68 -0.63 -6.37
N GLY A 33 18.53 -0.68 -7.04
CA GLY A 33 17.68 0.50 -7.22
C GLY A 33 18.43 1.59 -7.98
N VAL A 34 18.61 2.75 -7.36
CA VAL A 34 19.34 3.90 -7.93
C VAL A 34 20.81 3.99 -7.48
N ILE A 35 21.24 3.13 -6.55
CA ILE A 35 22.56 3.21 -5.91
C ILE A 35 23.51 2.20 -6.57
N PRO A 36 24.75 2.60 -6.94
CA PRO A 36 25.79 1.66 -7.40
C PRO A 36 26.10 0.60 -6.34
N LEU A 37 26.27 -0.65 -6.74
CA LEU A 37 26.49 -1.79 -5.84
C LEU A 37 27.64 -1.56 -4.84
N PRO A 38 28.83 -1.06 -5.23
CA PRO A 38 29.91 -0.81 -4.28
C PRO A 38 29.52 0.17 -3.17
N LEU A 39 28.83 1.26 -3.54
CA LEU A 39 28.36 2.25 -2.57
C LEU A 39 27.29 1.66 -1.65
N TYR A 40 26.35 0.89 -2.21
CA TYR A 40 25.33 0.19 -1.41
C TYR A 40 25.96 -0.73 -0.36
N VAL A 41 26.97 -1.52 -0.74
CA VAL A 41 27.67 -2.43 0.19
C VAL A 41 28.34 -1.68 1.32
N VAL A 42 29.00 -0.55 1.03
CA VAL A 42 29.63 0.30 2.06
C VAL A 42 28.58 0.86 3.01
N LEU A 43 27.48 1.41 2.50
CA LEU A 43 26.38 1.93 3.33
C LEU A 43 25.78 0.83 4.22
N ALA A 44 25.52 -0.35 3.66
CA ALA A 44 25.00 -1.50 4.40
C ALA A 44 25.97 -1.98 5.48
N ALA A 45 27.28 -2.02 5.19
CA ALA A 45 28.30 -2.41 6.15
C ALA A 45 28.41 -1.43 7.33
N ILE A 46 28.30 -0.12 7.06
CA ILE A 46 28.30 0.90 8.12
C ILE A 46 27.08 0.75 9.03
N ILE A 47 25.88 0.61 8.45
CA ILE A 47 24.63 0.45 9.21
C ILE A 47 24.67 -0.85 10.04
N TYR A 48 25.09 -1.96 9.42
CA TYR A 48 25.22 -3.24 10.10
C TYR A 48 26.25 -3.16 11.25
N GLY A 49 27.44 -2.60 10.99
CA GLY A 49 28.46 -2.41 12.01
C GLY A 49 27.95 -1.56 13.17
N ALA A 50 27.32 -0.41 12.89
CA ALA A 50 26.71 0.42 13.91
C ALA A 50 25.67 -0.33 14.76
N SER A 51 24.88 -1.23 14.15
CA SER A 51 23.93 -2.05 14.87
C SER A 51 24.62 -3.11 15.76
N VAL A 52 25.67 -3.77 15.27
CA VAL A 52 26.41 -4.79 16.04
C VAL A 52 27.12 -4.17 17.25
N TYR A 53 27.69 -2.98 17.10
CA TYR A 53 28.35 -2.25 18.19
C TYR A 53 27.38 -1.43 19.06
N ASN A 54 26.06 -1.57 18.89
CA ASN A 54 25.02 -0.81 19.60
C ASN A 54 25.23 0.72 19.54
N LYS A 55 25.73 1.22 18.41
CA LYS A 55 25.93 2.65 18.11
C LYS A 55 24.94 3.17 17.08
N LEU A 56 24.02 2.33 16.59
CA LEU A 56 22.92 2.76 15.74
C LEU A 56 21.93 3.59 16.58
N PRO A 57 21.63 4.85 16.21
CA PRO A 57 20.73 5.69 17.00
C PRO A 57 19.27 5.21 16.90
N ALA A 58 18.58 5.17 18.04
CA ALA A 58 17.16 4.84 18.12
C ALA A 58 16.29 6.08 17.84
N ASP A 59 16.43 6.66 16.66
CA ASP A 59 15.71 7.85 16.21
C ASP A 59 15.26 7.71 14.76
N MET A 60 14.77 8.81 14.16
CA MET A 60 14.37 8.81 12.76
C MET A 60 15.52 8.48 11.81
N ILE A 61 16.75 8.92 12.11
CA ILE A 61 17.92 8.73 11.25
C ILE A 61 18.27 7.24 11.22
N GLY A 62 18.43 6.62 12.38
CA GLY A 62 18.75 5.19 12.47
C GLY A 62 17.62 4.32 11.95
N GLY A 63 16.37 4.69 12.26
CA GLY A 63 15.20 3.98 11.74
C GLY A 63 15.14 4.01 10.21
N PHE A 64 15.34 5.18 9.59
CA PHE A 64 15.36 5.31 8.14
C PHE A 64 16.51 4.51 7.53
N ALA A 65 17.71 4.56 8.12
CA ALA A 65 18.86 3.81 7.64
C ALA A 65 18.55 2.31 7.54
N VAL A 66 17.97 1.71 8.58
CA VAL A 66 17.59 0.29 8.61
C VAL A 66 16.55 -0.05 7.55
N ILE A 67 15.42 0.67 7.54
CA ILE A 67 14.33 0.31 6.64
C ILE A 67 14.66 0.62 5.18
N MET A 68 15.44 1.68 4.91
CA MET A 68 15.80 2.06 3.54
C MET A 68 16.82 1.13 2.94
N ILE A 69 17.88 0.75 3.66
CA ILE A 69 18.89 -0.16 3.10
C ILE A 69 18.25 -1.51 2.74
N MET A 70 17.42 -2.06 3.63
CA MET A 70 16.67 -3.28 3.37
C MET A 70 15.63 -3.08 2.25
N GLY A 71 14.86 -1.99 2.28
CA GLY A 71 13.77 -1.76 1.34
C GLY A 71 14.24 -1.57 -0.10
N ILE A 72 15.35 -0.84 -0.30
CA ILE A 72 15.94 -0.65 -1.64
C ILE A 72 16.40 -2.01 -2.18
N PHE A 73 17.05 -2.85 -1.36
CA PHE A 73 17.54 -4.16 -1.77
C PHE A 73 16.42 -5.15 -2.07
N LEU A 74 15.48 -5.33 -1.13
CA LEU A 74 14.36 -6.26 -1.28
C LEU A 74 13.42 -5.83 -2.41
N GLY A 75 13.19 -4.52 -2.56
CA GLY A 75 12.44 -3.95 -3.67
C GLY A 75 13.09 -4.22 -5.02
N ASP A 76 14.40 -4.00 -5.13
CA ASP A 76 15.16 -4.26 -6.36
C ASP A 76 15.17 -5.75 -6.74
N ILE A 77 15.41 -6.65 -5.78
CA ILE A 77 15.31 -8.10 -5.99
C ILE A 77 13.90 -8.48 -6.46
N GLY A 78 12.87 -7.97 -5.79
CA GLY A 78 11.48 -8.25 -6.12
C GLY A 78 11.10 -7.84 -7.54
N MET A 79 11.75 -6.80 -8.09
CA MET A 79 11.56 -6.36 -9.48
C MET A 79 12.31 -7.25 -10.49
N ARG A 80 13.35 -7.96 -10.09
CA ARG A 80 14.18 -8.81 -10.96
C ARG A 80 13.67 -10.25 -11.09
N ILE A 81 13.01 -10.79 -10.05
CA ILE A 81 12.52 -12.17 -10.08
C ILE A 81 11.32 -12.29 -11.03
N PRO A 82 11.39 -13.07 -12.14
CA PRO A 82 10.38 -13.05 -13.21
C PRO A 82 8.95 -13.40 -12.78
N ILE A 83 8.79 -14.39 -11.89
CA ILE A 83 7.47 -14.79 -11.39
C ILE A 83 6.93 -13.73 -10.43
N LEU A 84 7.79 -13.29 -9.51
CA LEU A 84 7.41 -12.42 -8.41
C LEU A 84 7.11 -10.98 -8.88
N LYS A 85 7.87 -10.46 -9.84
CA LYS A 85 7.65 -9.14 -10.47
C LYS A 85 6.20 -8.95 -10.94
N ASN A 86 5.59 -10.02 -11.43
CA ASN A 86 4.25 -10.02 -12.02
C ASN A 86 3.11 -10.18 -10.99
N ILE A 87 3.42 -10.40 -9.71
CA ILE A 87 2.45 -10.55 -8.62
C ILE A 87 2.72 -9.62 -7.44
N GLY A 88 3.45 -8.51 -7.66
CA GLY A 88 3.76 -7.54 -6.61
C GLY A 88 5.01 -7.87 -5.79
N GLY A 89 5.99 -8.54 -6.40
CA GLY A 89 7.19 -9.03 -5.72
C GLY A 89 7.97 -8.03 -4.88
N PRO A 90 8.17 -6.77 -5.32
CA PRO A 90 8.81 -5.76 -4.46
C PRO A 90 8.08 -5.56 -3.14
N ALA A 91 6.75 -5.48 -3.16
CA ALA A 91 5.92 -5.34 -1.97
C ALA A 91 5.98 -6.60 -1.11
N ILE A 92 5.81 -7.79 -1.72
CA ILE A 92 5.81 -9.08 -1.02
C ILE A 92 7.15 -9.32 -0.33
N LEU A 93 8.28 -9.18 -1.03
CA LEU A 93 9.60 -9.40 -0.43
C LEU A 93 9.91 -8.39 0.66
N SER A 94 9.64 -7.11 0.41
CA SER A 94 9.88 -6.05 1.40
C SER A 94 9.01 -6.20 2.64
N LEU A 95 7.88 -6.91 2.56
CA LEU A 95 6.98 -7.13 3.68
C LEU A 95 7.30 -8.44 4.43
N PHE A 96 7.43 -9.56 3.72
CA PHE A 96 7.54 -10.88 4.36
C PHE A 96 8.96 -11.27 4.74
N ILE A 97 10.00 -10.87 4.01
CA ILE A 97 11.37 -11.19 4.40
C ILE A 97 11.72 -10.57 5.76
N PRO A 98 11.47 -9.27 6.02
CA PRO A 98 11.77 -8.69 7.33
C PRO A 98 10.96 -9.34 8.45
N SER A 99 9.70 -9.69 8.19
CA SER A 99 8.87 -10.43 9.15
C SER A 99 9.45 -11.82 9.48
N LEU A 100 9.96 -12.55 8.48
CA LEU A 100 10.68 -13.82 8.68
C LEU A 100 11.97 -13.64 9.47
N LEU A 101 12.74 -12.58 9.19
CA LEU A 101 13.96 -12.27 9.96
C LEU A 101 13.63 -12.04 11.44
N VAL A 102 12.50 -11.39 11.75
CA VAL A 102 12.03 -11.24 13.14
C VAL A 102 11.58 -12.59 13.71
N PHE A 103 10.83 -13.39 12.95
CA PHE A 103 10.38 -14.72 13.39
C PHE A 103 11.52 -15.66 13.78
N PHE A 104 12.63 -15.64 13.02
CA PHE A 104 13.84 -16.42 13.32
C PHE A 104 14.81 -15.74 14.30
N ASN A 105 14.46 -14.56 14.84
CA ASN A 105 15.32 -13.75 15.71
C ASN A 105 16.68 -13.37 15.08
N TRP A 106 16.72 -13.14 13.77
CA TRP A 106 17.93 -12.72 13.03
C TRP A 106 18.15 -11.20 13.03
N MET A 107 17.13 -10.42 13.43
CA MET A 107 17.24 -8.97 13.54
C MET A 107 17.98 -8.57 14.81
N ASN A 108 18.98 -7.68 14.69
CA ASN A 108 19.68 -7.12 15.83
C ASN A 108 18.73 -6.23 16.67
N PRO A 109 18.76 -6.30 18.02
CA PRO A 109 17.89 -5.50 18.88
C PRO A 109 17.96 -3.99 18.65
N ALA A 110 19.15 -3.42 18.42
CA ALA A 110 19.32 -1.99 18.14
C ALA A 110 18.64 -1.59 16.81
N SER A 111 18.71 -2.45 15.78
CA SER A 111 17.97 -2.24 14.53
C SER A 111 16.45 -2.28 14.73
N MET A 112 15.97 -3.21 15.57
CA MET A 112 14.54 -3.31 15.91
C MET A 112 14.05 -2.10 16.71
N GLU A 113 14.86 -1.60 17.65
CA GLU A 113 14.54 -0.40 18.42
C GLU A 113 14.46 0.84 17.51
N ALA A 114 15.44 1.03 16.62
CA ALA A 114 15.45 2.13 15.66
C ALA A 114 14.24 2.08 14.70
N ALA A 115 13.92 0.89 14.16
CA ALA A 115 12.73 0.70 13.33
C ALA A 115 11.43 0.98 14.11
N THR A 116 11.36 0.53 15.38
CA THR A 116 10.23 0.78 16.27
C THR A 116 10.03 2.26 16.55
N MET A 117 11.13 2.98 16.81
CA MET A 117 11.11 4.43 17.02
C MET A 117 10.54 5.14 15.79
N LEU A 118 11.02 4.85 14.58
CA LEU A 118 10.51 5.49 13.37
C LEU A 118 9.02 5.17 13.11
N MET A 119 8.64 3.90 13.18
CA MET A 119 7.31 3.46 12.75
C MET A 119 6.22 3.70 13.80
N LYS A 120 6.51 3.39 15.08
CA LYS A 120 5.51 3.45 16.16
C LYS A 120 5.58 4.72 17.00
N LYS A 121 6.73 5.39 17.12
CA LYS A 121 6.88 6.61 17.95
C LYS A 121 6.86 7.88 17.11
N SER A 122 7.63 7.94 16.04
CA SER A 122 7.67 9.08 15.11
C SER A 122 6.52 9.10 14.11
N ASN A 123 5.66 8.06 14.09
CA ASN A 123 4.48 7.96 13.24
C ASN A 123 4.76 8.11 11.73
N PHE A 124 5.89 7.56 11.26
CA PHE A 124 6.26 7.63 9.85
C PHE A 124 5.19 7.07 8.90
N LEU A 125 4.49 6.02 9.31
CA LEU A 125 3.36 5.46 8.55
C LEU A 125 2.25 6.49 8.31
N TYR A 126 1.86 7.24 9.34
CA TYR A 126 0.79 8.22 9.20
C TYR A 126 1.23 9.44 8.40
N LEU A 127 2.50 9.86 8.53
CA LEU A 127 3.08 10.88 7.66
C LEU A 127 3.04 10.43 6.19
N TYR A 128 3.41 9.18 5.93
CA TYR A 128 3.35 8.59 4.59
C TYR A 128 1.93 8.57 4.03
N ILE A 129 0.95 8.05 4.79
CA ILE A 129 -0.47 8.03 4.38
C ILE A 129 -0.99 9.44 4.14
N SER A 130 -0.68 10.39 5.02
CA SER A 130 -1.08 11.80 4.87
C SER A 130 -0.57 12.40 3.56
N CYS A 131 0.73 12.26 3.28
CA CYS A 131 1.32 12.76 2.03
C CYS A 131 0.67 12.14 0.80
N LEU A 132 0.43 10.82 0.82
CA LEU A 132 -0.17 10.12 -0.30
C LEU A 132 -1.63 10.53 -0.53
N VAL A 133 -2.46 10.51 0.52
CA VAL A 133 -3.88 10.80 0.41
C VAL A 133 -4.10 12.24 -0.01
N VAL A 134 -3.48 13.19 0.69
CA VAL A 134 -3.66 14.62 0.41
C VAL A 134 -3.09 14.96 -0.97
N GLY A 135 -1.85 14.52 -1.26
CA GLY A 135 -1.20 14.81 -2.54
C GLY A 135 -1.89 14.18 -3.75
N SER A 136 -2.40 12.94 -3.63
CA SER A 136 -3.13 12.30 -4.73
C SER A 136 -4.54 12.87 -4.93
N ILE A 137 -5.26 13.28 -3.87
CA ILE A 137 -6.55 13.98 -3.98
C ILE A 137 -6.37 15.34 -4.66
N LEU A 138 -5.44 16.15 -4.16
CA LEU A 138 -5.19 17.49 -4.68
C LEU A 138 -4.65 17.44 -6.12
N GLY A 139 -3.89 16.41 -6.48
CA GLY A 139 -3.42 16.17 -7.85
C GLY A 139 -4.47 15.56 -8.80
N MET A 140 -5.64 15.15 -8.33
CA MET A 140 -6.64 14.47 -9.15
C MET A 140 -7.58 15.44 -9.87
N ASN A 141 -8.16 15.02 -11.01
CA ASN A 141 -9.27 15.75 -11.60
C ASN A 141 -10.52 15.66 -10.71
N ARG A 142 -11.14 16.82 -10.41
CA ARG A 142 -12.33 16.93 -9.55
C ARG A 142 -13.51 16.06 -9.98
N LYS A 143 -13.74 15.88 -11.30
CA LYS A 143 -14.86 15.07 -11.80
C LYS A 143 -14.63 13.60 -11.49
N VAL A 144 -13.39 13.12 -11.70
CA VAL A 144 -12.98 11.74 -11.40
C VAL A 144 -13.05 11.48 -9.90
N LEU A 145 -12.62 12.44 -9.08
CA LEU A 145 -12.68 12.35 -7.62
C LEU A 145 -14.13 12.12 -7.12
N VAL A 146 -15.05 13.02 -7.49
CA VAL A 146 -16.45 12.95 -7.01
C VAL A 146 -17.16 11.71 -7.55
N GLN A 147 -17.04 11.43 -8.85
CA GLN A 147 -17.65 10.24 -9.44
C GLN A 147 -17.07 8.96 -8.85
N GLY A 148 -15.77 8.94 -8.57
CA GLY A 148 -15.09 7.80 -7.96
C GLY A 148 -15.63 7.51 -6.58
N PHE A 149 -15.74 8.53 -5.70
CA PHE A 149 -16.27 8.34 -4.35
C PHE A 149 -17.70 7.82 -4.34
N VAL A 150 -18.58 8.41 -5.15
CA VAL A 150 -19.99 7.99 -5.19
C VAL A 150 -20.14 6.57 -5.76
N ARG A 151 -19.45 6.27 -6.87
CA ARG A 151 -19.60 4.97 -7.54
C ARG A 151 -18.94 3.82 -6.77
N MET A 152 -17.85 4.08 -6.06
CA MET A 152 -17.10 3.06 -5.31
C MET A 152 -17.89 2.47 -4.13
N PHE A 153 -18.90 3.19 -3.61
CA PHE A 153 -19.71 2.71 -2.50
C PHE A 153 -20.48 1.43 -2.85
N ILE A 154 -20.97 1.30 -4.09
CA ILE A 154 -21.78 0.15 -4.52
C ILE A 154 -20.92 -1.14 -4.61
N PRO A 155 -19.78 -1.18 -5.32
CA PRO A 155 -18.88 -2.33 -5.31
C PRO A 155 -18.40 -2.71 -3.91
N LEU A 156 -18.19 -1.73 -3.02
CA LEU A 156 -17.80 -1.98 -1.63
C LEU A 156 -18.89 -2.74 -0.88
N VAL A 157 -20.12 -2.21 -0.82
CA VAL A 157 -21.23 -2.84 -0.09
C VAL A 157 -21.57 -4.22 -0.66
N VAL A 158 -21.70 -4.34 -1.98
CA VAL A 158 -22.02 -5.61 -2.64
C VAL A 158 -20.88 -6.62 -2.40
N GLY A 159 -19.63 -6.17 -2.49
CA GLY A 159 -18.46 -7.00 -2.22
C GLY A 159 -18.42 -7.51 -0.79
N THR A 160 -18.68 -6.65 0.20
CA THR A 160 -18.72 -7.07 1.62
C THR A 160 -19.80 -8.11 1.86
N LEU A 161 -21.03 -7.88 1.37
CA LEU A 161 -22.14 -8.84 1.52
C LEU A 161 -21.85 -10.18 0.84
N ALA A 162 -21.33 -10.16 -0.38
CA ALA A 162 -20.95 -11.37 -1.10
C ALA A 162 -19.82 -12.13 -0.38
N SER A 163 -18.82 -11.42 0.12
CA SER A 163 -17.67 -12.01 0.83
C SER A 163 -18.08 -12.63 2.16
N VAL A 164 -19.02 -12.02 2.88
CA VAL A 164 -19.64 -12.62 4.07
C VAL A 164 -20.38 -13.90 3.72
N ALA A 165 -21.24 -13.87 2.70
CA ALA A 165 -22.03 -15.03 2.30
C ALA A 165 -21.14 -16.21 1.86
N VAL A 166 -20.16 -15.95 0.99
CA VAL A 166 -19.22 -16.98 0.52
C VAL A 166 -18.32 -17.47 1.65
N GLY A 167 -17.81 -16.57 2.48
CA GLY A 167 -16.96 -16.94 3.63
C GLY A 167 -17.68 -17.86 4.62
N LEU A 168 -18.96 -17.59 4.90
CA LEU A 168 -19.78 -18.45 5.78
C LEU A 168 -20.06 -19.82 5.15
N LEU A 169 -20.36 -19.84 3.85
CA LEU A 169 -20.56 -21.09 3.12
C LEU A 169 -19.28 -21.94 3.13
N VAL A 170 -18.13 -21.35 2.79
CA VAL A 170 -16.86 -22.07 2.81
C VAL A 170 -16.47 -22.49 4.23
N GLY A 171 -16.70 -21.64 5.24
CA GLY A 171 -16.45 -21.97 6.64
C GLY A 171 -17.24 -23.21 7.09
N SER A 172 -18.54 -23.25 6.79
CA SER A 172 -19.39 -24.39 7.14
C SER A 172 -19.00 -25.68 6.40
N LEU A 173 -18.54 -25.60 5.15
CA LEU A 173 -18.01 -26.75 4.41
C LEU A 173 -16.74 -27.34 5.04
N PHE A 174 -15.93 -26.53 5.71
CA PHE A 174 -14.75 -26.96 6.46
C PHE A 174 -15.04 -27.28 7.93
N GLY A 175 -16.31 -27.29 8.34
CA GLY A 175 -16.74 -27.65 9.69
C GLY A 175 -16.60 -26.53 10.72
N PHE A 176 -16.36 -25.28 10.30
CA PHE A 176 -16.36 -24.13 11.21
C PHE A 176 -17.79 -23.70 11.54
N GLU A 177 -18.02 -23.33 12.80
CA GLU A 177 -19.27 -22.73 13.22
C GLU A 177 -19.47 -21.36 12.55
N MET A 178 -20.71 -21.05 12.15
CA MET A 178 -21.05 -19.79 11.49
C MET A 178 -20.70 -18.57 12.36
N LYS A 179 -20.95 -18.62 13.68
CA LYS A 179 -20.63 -17.54 14.62
C LYS A 179 -19.12 -17.28 14.66
N GLN A 180 -18.33 -18.36 14.80
CA GLN A 180 -16.87 -18.27 14.80
C GLN A 180 -16.34 -17.73 13.47
N THR A 181 -16.84 -18.25 12.36
CA THR A 181 -16.42 -17.85 11.01
C THR A 181 -16.71 -16.37 10.76
N PHE A 182 -17.89 -15.89 11.13
CA PHE A 182 -18.24 -14.49 10.96
C PHE A 182 -17.36 -13.59 11.83
N PHE A 183 -17.44 -13.71 13.15
CA PHE A 183 -16.86 -12.73 14.07
C PHE A 183 -15.33 -12.82 14.19
N PHE A 184 -14.73 -13.99 13.98
CA PHE A 184 -13.30 -14.21 14.23
C PHE A 184 -12.47 -14.47 12.97
N ILE A 185 -13.10 -14.61 11.80
CA ILE A 185 -12.38 -14.77 10.52
C ILE A 185 -12.79 -13.69 9.53
N ILE A 186 -14.08 -13.61 9.16
CA ILE A 186 -14.55 -12.70 8.12
C ILE A 186 -14.44 -11.24 8.58
N VAL A 187 -15.01 -10.92 9.74
CA VAL A 187 -15.04 -9.54 10.24
C VAL A 187 -13.62 -8.97 10.36
N PRO A 188 -12.62 -9.65 10.95
CA PRO A 188 -11.24 -9.14 11.01
C PRO A 188 -10.60 -8.88 9.65
N ILE A 189 -10.94 -9.67 8.62
CA ILE A 189 -10.44 -9.45 7.27
C ILE A 189 -10.98 -8.12 6.72
N VAL A 190 -12.26 -7.81 6.93
CA VAL A 190 -12.93 -6.63 6.36
C VAL A 190 -13.15 -5.47 7.35
N SER A 191 -12.55 -5.50 8.55
CA SER A 191 -12.77 -4.48 9.58
C SER A 191 -11.92 -3.22 9.43
N GLY A 192 -11.08 -3.10 8.39
CA GLY A 192 -10.23 -1.92 8.19
C GLY A 192 -8.89 -1.98 8.93
N GLY A 193 -8.39 -3.19 9.21
CA GLY A 193 -7.03 -3.41 9.73
C GLY A 193 -6.89 -3.35 11.25
N ILE A 194 -5.63 -3.27 11.70
CA ILE A 194 -5.31 -3.42 13.13
C ILE A 194 -5.78 -2.19 13.94
N GLY A 195 -5.32 -1.00 13.56
CA GLY A 195 -5.51 0.22 14.35
C GLY A 195 -6.96 0.72 14.40
N GLU A 196 -7.64 0.70 13.25
CA GLU A 196 -8.98 1.27 13.09
C GLU A 196 -10.09 0.20 13.10
N GLY A 197 -9.72 -1.08 13.01
CA GLY A 197 -10.64 -2.20 12.98
C GLY A 197 -10.52 -3.09 14.21
N ILE A 198 -9.47 -3.92 14.24
CA ILE A 198 -9.28 -4.97 15.25
C ILE A 198 -9.21 -4.42 16.66
N LEU A 199 -8.54 -3.30 16.90
CA LEU A 199 -8.45 -2.71 18.24
C LEU A 199 -9.83 -2.25 18.77
N PRO A 200 -10.60 -1.40 18.05
CA PRO A 200 -11.99 -1.10 18.45
C PRO A 200 -12.88 -2.33 18.57
N LEU A 201 -12.75 -3.30 17.65
CA LEU A 201 -13.52 -4.53 17.65
C LEU A 201 -13.24 -5.38 18.89
N SER A 202 -11.96 -5.48 19.28
CA SER A 202 -11.52 -6.23 20.47
C SER A 202 -12.01 -5.58 21.75
N LEU A 203 -12.06 -4.25 21.83
CA LEU A 203 -12.66 -3.53 22.95
C LEU A 203 -14.16 -3.82 23.03
N ALA A 204 -14.87 -3.72 21.91
CA ALA A 204 -16.30 -4.01 21.87
C ALA A 204 -16.62 -5.47 22.27
N TYR A 205 -15.80 -6.44 21.83
CA TYR A 205 -15.98 -7.84 22.18
C TYR A 205 -15.64 -8.10 23.64
N SER A 206 -14.61 -7.42 24.17
CA SER A 206 -14.26 -7.44 25.59
C SER A 206 -15.44 -7.00 26.46
N ASP A 207 -16.08 -5.89 26.08
CA ASP A 207 -17.24 -5.37 26.81
C ASP A 207 -18.48 -6.29 26.74
N ILE A 208 -18.67 -7.01 25.62
CA ILE A 208 -19.84 -7.88 25.42
C ILE A 208 -19.63 -9.26 26.05
N LEU A 209 -18.44 -9.85 25.88
CA LEU A 209 -18.15 -11.24 26.24
C LEU A 209 -17.42 -11.38 27.59
N ASN A 210 -17.09 -10.27 28.26
CA ASN A 210 -16.39 -10.23 29.56
C ASN A 210 -15.01 -10.92 29.57
N GLU A 211 -14.33 -10.96 28.42
CA GLU A 211 -12.93 -11.39 28.31
C GLU A 211 -11.99 -10.20 28.09
N SER A 212 -10.68 -10.41 28.23
CA SER A 212 -9.71 -9.33 28.00
C SER A 212 -9.61 -8.94 26.52
N SER A 213 -9.52 -7.63 26.24
CA SER A 213 -9.28 -7.12 24.88
C SER A 213 -8.01 -7.73 24.25
N ALA A 214 -6.96 -7.98 25.05
CA ALA A 214 -5.72 -8.61 24.57
C ALA A 214 -5.93 -10.02 24.01
N THR A 215 -6.87 -10.79 24.59
CA THR A 215 -7.27 -12.11 24.09
C THR A 215 -7.83 -11.98 22.67
N PHE A 216 -8.78 -11.07 22.47
CA PHE A 216 -9.40 -10.86 21.16
C PHE A 216 -8.41 -10.32 20.13
N VAL A 217 -7.54 -9.37 20.51
CA VAL A 217 -6.51 -8.86 19.60
C VAL A 217 -5.67 -10.01 19.04
N SER A 218 -5.25 -10.93 19.90
CA SER A 218 -4.43 -12.09 19.52
C SER A 218 -5.18 -13.07 18.61
N GLN A 219 -6.49 -13.22 18.80
CA GLN A 219 -7.33 -14.10 17.97
C GLN A 219 -7.68 -13.52 16.59
N LEU A 220 -7.86 -12.19 16.50
CA LEU A 220 -8.37 -11.54 15.29
C LEU A 220 -7.25 -11.13 14.30
N ILE A 221 -6.05 -10.81 14.80
CA ILE A 221 -4.91 -10.38 13.96
C ILE A 221 -4.54 -11.40 12.87
N PRO A 222 -4.46 -12.71 13.15
CA PRO A 222 -4.05 -13.69 12.14
C PRO A 222 -4.92 -13.70 10.88
N ALA A 223 -6.25 -13.64 11.02
CA ALA A 223 -7.20 -13.57 9.90
C ALA A 223 -6.89 -12.37 9.01
N ALA A 224 -6.70 -11.19 9.60
CA ALA A 224 -6.43 -9.97 8.85
C ALA A 224 -5.09 -10.02 8.10
N ILE A 225 -4.05 -10.65 8.68
CA ILE A 225 -2.75 -10.82 8.01
C ILE A 225 -2.89 -11.75 6.80
N ILE A 226 -3.55 -12.90 6.97
CA ILE A 226 -3.76 -13.86 5.88
C ILE A 226 -4.65 -13.23 4.79
N GLY A 227 -5.70 -12.50 5.17
CA GLY A 227 -6.53 -11.74 4.25
C GLY A 227 -5.71 -10.74 3.43
N ASN A 228 -4.86 -9.96 4.08
CA ASN A 228 -3.98 -9.00 3.43
C ASN A 228 -2.97 -9.67 2.49
N MET A 229 -2.45 -10.86 2.83
CA MET A 229 -1.61 -11.65 1.90
C MET A 229 -2.34 -11.96 0.59
N PHE A 230 -3.56 -12.50 0.68
CA PHE A 230 -4.35 -12.79 -0.51
C PHE A 230 -4.73 -11.53 -1.28
N ALA A 231 -4.95 -10.40 -0.60
CA ALA A 231 -5.28 -9.14 -1.24
C ALA A 231 -4.10 -8.58 -2.04
N ILE A 232 -2.89 -8.64 -1.49
CA ILE A 232 -1.64 -8.23 -2.17
C ILE A 232 -1.42 -9.07 -3.44
N VAL A 233 -1.51 -10.40 -3.31
CA VAL A 233 -1.33 -11.31 -4.46
C VAL A 233 -2.41 -11.09 -5.52
N SER A 234 -3.66 -10.91 -5.09
CA SER A 234 -4.79 -10.63 -6.00
C SER A 234 -4.59 -9.31 -6.75
N ALA A 235 -4.11 -8.26 -6.09
CA ALA A 235 -3.82 -6.98 -6.72
C ALA A 235 -2.67 -7.08 -7.73
N GLY A 236 -1.60 -7.82 -7.41
CA GLY A 236 -0.53 -8.15 -8.35
C GLY A 236 -1.05 -8.89 -9.60
N TYR A 237 -1.95 -9.86 -9.41
CA TYR A 237 -2.61 -10.56 -10.50
C TYR A 237 -3.52 -9.63 -11.33
N MET A 238 -4.30 -8.75 -10.68
CA MET A 238 -5.14 -7.76 -11.35
C MET A 238 -4.33 -6.78 -12.21
N LYS A 239 -3.15 -6.35 -11.74
CA LYS A 239 -2.21 -5.56 -12.55
C LYS A 239 -1.83 -6.32 -13.82
N ARG A 240 -1.41 -7.57 -13.70
CA ARG A 240 -1.03 -8.40 -14.86
C ARG A 240 -2.20 -8.59 -15.83
N LEU A 241 -3.42 -8.74 -15.31
CA LEU A 241 -4.63 -8.81 -16.13
C LEU A 241 -4.84 -7.51 -16.91
N GLY A 242 -4.68 -6.34 -16.26
CA GLY A 242 -4.78 -5.04 -16.90
C GLY A 242 -3.70 -4.79 -17.97
N GLU A 243 -2.48 -5.27 -17.76
CA GLU A 243 -1.39 -5.21 -18.76
C GLU A 243 -1.68 -6.09 -19.98
N LYS A 244 -2.30 -7.27 -19.78
CA LYS A 244 -2.70 -8.17 -20.87
C LYS A 244 -3.97 -7.73 -21.60
N LYS A 245 -4.89 -7.06 -20.89
CA LYS A 245 -6.19 -6.61 -21.39
C LYS A 245 -6.38 -5.13 -21.05
N PRO A 246 -5.77 -4.21 -21.83
CA PRO A 246 -5.81 -2.78 -21.56
C PRO A 246 -7.24 -2.21 -21.49
N GLU A 247 -8.21 -2.81 -22.15
CA GLU A 247 -9.63 -2.39 -22.12
C GLU A 247 -10.29 -2.53 -20.73
N LEU A 248 -9.69 -3.34 -19.86
CA LEU A 248 -10.15 -3.58 -18.48
C LEU A 248 -9.47 -2.68 -17.46
N SER A 249 -8.40 -1.97 -17.83
CA SER A 249 -7.62 -1.16 -16.90
C SER A 249 -7.58 0.31 -17.32
N GLY A 250 -7.75 1.19 -16.33
CA GLY A 250 -7.59 2.62 -16.47
C GLY A 250 -6.17 3.11 -16.18
N ASN A 251 -5.21 2.20 -15.98
CA ASN A 251 -3.82 2.51 -15.63
C ASN A 251 -3.67 3.54 -14.50
N GLY A 252 -4.45 3.37 -13.42
CA GLY A 252 -4.47 4.30 -12.28
C GLY A 252 -5.67 5.23 -12.24
N VAL A 253 -6.51 5.24 -13.27
CA VAL A 253 -7.80 5.94 -13.27
C VAL A 253 -8.93 4.97 -12.92
N LEU A 254 -9.73 5.31 -11.92
CA LEU A 254 -10.81 4.44 -11.43
C LEU A 254 -12.10 4.49 -12.29
N VAL A 255 -12.48 5.68 -12.75
CA VAL A 255 -13.78 5.94 -13.39
C VAL A 255 -13.63 6.15 -14.89
N LYS A 256 -14.57 5.59 -15.69
CA LYS A 256 -14.65 5.89 -17.12
C LYS A 256 -15.40 7.20 -17.33
N THR A 257 -14.79 8.12 -18.08
CA THR A 257 -15.34 9.45 -18.39
C THR A 257 -15.19 9.72 -19.88
N ASP A 258 -16.15 10.43 -20.48
CA ASP A 258 -16.26 10.61 -21.93
C ASP A 258 -15.08 11.40 -22.54
N ASN A 259 -14.46 12.32 -21.79
CA ASN A 259 -13.25 13.07 -22.21
C ASN A 259 -11.96 12.42 -21.71
N GLN A 260 -11.83 11.10 -21.88
CA GLN A 260 -10.74 10.32 -21.28
C GLN A 260 -9.34 10.74 -21.77
N ALA A 261 -9.21 11.02 -23.07
CA ALA A 261 -7.93 11.40 -23.67
C ALA A 261 -7.43 12.78 -23.20
N GLU A 262 -8.33 13.72 -22.91
CA GLU A 262 -7.98 15.03 -22.36
C GLU A 262 -7.62 14.95 -20.88
N LEU A 263 -8.36 14.19 -20.08
CA LEU A 263 -8.09 13.98 -18.65
C LEU A 263 -6.75 13.29 -18.42
N LEU A 264 -6.43 12.29 -19.24
CA LEU A 264 -5.13 11.62 -19.21
C LEU A 264 -4.00 12.55 -19.68
N LYS A 265 -4.25 13.49 -20.59
CA LYS A 265 -3.26 14.50 -20.98
C LYS A 265 -3.03 15.52 -19.87
N GLU A 266 -4.08 16.03 -19.21
CA GLU A 266 -3.96 16.95 -18.07
C GLU A 266 -3.20 16.32 -16.89
N GLN A 267 -3.45 15.05 -16.58
CA GLN A 267 -2.72 14.31 -15.53
C GLN A 267 -1.26 13.99 -15.89
N ASN A 268 -0.94 13.88 -17.17
CA ASN A 268 0.41 13.54 -17.66
C ASN A 268 1.21 14.75 -18.17
N THR A 269 0.64 15.95 -18.18
CA THR A 269 1.43 17.19 -18.23
C THR A 269 2.18 17.33 -16.91
N GLU A 270 3.30 16.61 -16.80
CA GLU A 270 4.29 16.79 -15.75
C GLU A 270 4.80 18.22 -15.85
N GLN A 271 4.16 19.10 -15.07
CA GLN A 271 4.67 20.43 -14.86
C GLN A 271 6.05 20.33 -14.19
N PRO A 272 6.98 21.25 -14.48
CA PRO A 272 8.34 21.16 -13.99
C PRO A 272 8.37 21.02 -12.46
N ILE A 273 9.19 20.08 -11.98
CA ILE A 273 9.32 19.80 -10.56
C ILE A 273 9.94 21.00 -9.85
N ASP A 274 9.20 21.55 -8.89
CA ASP A 274 9.68 22.59 -7.98
C ASP A 274 9.80 22.01 -6.56
N PHE A 275 11.04 21.92 -6.07
CA PHE A 275 11.34 21.38 -4.74
C PHE A 275 10.82 22.27 -3.60
N SER A 276 10.74 23.59 -3.80
CA SER A 276 10.19 24.50 -2.79
C SER A 276 8.69 24.26 -2.62
N LEU A 277 7.97 24.01 -3.72
CA LEU A 277 6.57 23.64 -3.68
C LEU A 277 6.34 22.29 -2.98
N MET A 278 7.27 21.34 -3.06
CA MET A 278 7.18 20.09 -2.28
C MET A 278 7.22 20.36 -0.77
N GLY A 279 8.01 21.33 -0.32
CA GLY A 279 8.04 21.77 1.08
C GLY A 279 6.68 22.32 1.55
N ALA A 280 6.02 23.13 0.72
CA ALA A 280 4.65 23.56 0.98
C ALA A 280 3.67 22.37 0.99
N GLY A 281 3.82 21.44 0.06
CA GLY A 281 3.07 20.18 0.02
C GLY A 281 3.15 19.38 1.32
N LEU A 282 4.34 19.36 1.95
CA LEU A 282 4.57 18.64 3.21
C LEU A 282 3.78 19.29 4.35
N LEU A 283 3.88 20.62 4.46
CA LEU A 283 3.11 21.37 5.45
C LEU A 283 1.60 21.18 5.25
N ILE A 284 1.13 21.19 4.00
CA ILE A 284 -0.28 20.96 3.64
C ILE A 284 -0.72 19.58 4.12
N ALA A 285 0.01 18.52 3.77
CA ALA A 285 -0.31 17.16 4.17
C ALA A 285 -0.40 17.03 5.71
N CYS A 286 0.62 17.53 6.43
CA CYS A 286 0.64 17.55 7.89
C CYS A 286 -0.56 18.31 8.47
N THR A 287 -0.88 19.49 7.91
CA THR A 287 -2.00 20.31 8.37
C THR A 287 -3.34 19.62 8.19
N PHE A 288 -3.57 18.97 7.04
CA PHE A 288 -4.79 18.19 6.81
C PHE A 288 -4.93 17.01 7.78
N PHE A 289 -3.82 16.33 8.09
CA PHE A 289 -3.83 15.24 9.08
C PHE A 289 -4.15 15.76 10.49
N ILE A 290 -3.48 16.84 10.92
CA ILE A 290 -3.73 17.47 12.23
C ILE A 290 -5.18 17.98 12.31
N PHE A 291 -5.66 18.64 11.25
CA PHE A 291 -7.04 19.12 11.18
C PHE A 291 -8.04 17.96 11.30
N GLY A 292 -7.80 16.85 10.59
CA GLY A 292 -8.62 15.65 10.69
C GLY A 292 -8.70 15.15 12.13
N GLY A 293 -7.56 14.99 12.82
CA GLY A 293 -7.52 14.59 14.23
C GLY A 293 -8.21 15.59 15.18
N PHE A 294 -8.01 16.88 14.96
CA PHE A 294 -8.64 17.94 15.76
C PHE A 294 -10.17 17.95 15.60
N ALA A 295 -10.66 17.92 14.36
CA ALA A 295 -12.09 17.90 14.04
C ALA A 295 -12.76 16.60 14.51
N SER A 296 -12.03 15.48 14.53
CA SER A 296 -12.52 14.18 15.03
C SER A 296 -13.09 14.27 16.44
N LYS A 297 -12.48 15.08 17.32
CA LYS A 297 -12.94 15.30 18.69
C LYS A 297 -14.35 15.89 18.78
N PHE A 298 -14.75 16.69 17.80
CA PHE A 298 -16.04 17.37 17.79
C PHE A 298 -17.10 16.63 16.96
N ILE A 299 -16.67 15.97 15.88
CA ILE A 299 -17.57 15.32 14.91
C ILE A 299 -17.82 13.84 15.27
N GLY A 300 -16.92 13.20 16.03
CA GLY A 300 -17.04 11.77 16.38
C GLY A 300 -16.72 10.81 15.22
N ILE A 301 -16.18 11.32 14.11
CA ILE A 301 -15.73 10.52 12.95
C ILE A 301 -14.20 10.38 13.02
N PRO A 302 -13.61 9.22 12.66
CA PRO A 302 -12.16 9.03 12.60
C PRO A 302 -11.45 10.16 11.83
N GLY A 303 -10.43 10.78 12.42
CA GLY A 303 -9.77 11.97 11.85
C GLY A 303 -9.17 11.75 10.47
N ALA A 304 -8.70 10.53 10.24
CA ALA A 304 -8.39 9.92 8.96
C ALA A 304 -9.43 10.14 7.83
N ILE A 305 -10.71 9.88 8.13
CA ILE A 305 -11.83 10.02 7.20
C ILE A 305 -12.11 11.51 6.98
N ILE A 306 -12.06 12.31 8.05
CA ILE A 306 -12.21 13.76 7.96
C ILE A 306 -11.14 14.35 7.06
N MET A 307 -9.87 13.96 7.21
CA MET A 307 -8.77 14.38 6.35
C MET A 307 -9.07 14.16 4.86
N ILE A 308 -9.58 12.97 4.48
CA ILE A 308 -9.94 12.63 3.10
C ILE A 308 -11.05 13.57 2.59
N PHE A 309 -12.14 13.70 3.34
CA PHE A 309 -13.26 14.54 2.94
C PHE A 309 -12.89 16.02 2.89
N SER A 310 -12.10 16.52 3.85
CA SER A 310 -11.61 17.90 3.84
C SER A 310 -10.74 18.19 2.63
N ALA A 311 -9.79 17.30 2.30
CA ALA A 311 -8.96 17.46 1.09
C ALA A 311 -9.82 17.44 -0.18
N ALA A 312 -10.83 16.56 -0.23
CA ALA A 312 -11.74 16.48 -1.35
C ALA A 312 -12.63 17.72 -1.49
N LEU A 313 -13.13 18.28 -0.39
CA LEU A 313 -13.93 19.51 -0.39
C LEU A 313 -13.09 20.71 -0.84
N VAL A 314 -11.85 20.83 -0.32
CA VAL A 314 -10.91 21.88 -0.76
C VAL A 314 -10.66 21.79 -2.26
N LYS A 315 -10.44 20.58 -2.78
CA LYS A 315 -10.28 20.35 -4.22
C LYS A 315 -11.55 20.66 -5.03
N TYR A 316 -12.71 20.27 -4.51
CA TYR A 316 -14.00 20.44 -5.17
C TYR A 316 -14.38 21.92 -5.32
N PHE A 317 -14.25 22.68 -4.23
CA PHE A 317 -14.59 24.11 -4.16
C PHE A 317 -13.47 25.02 -4.69
N LYS A 318 -12.32 24.47 -5.10
CA LYS A 318 -11.13 25.22 -5.55
C LYS A 318 -10.65 26.25 -4.52
N LEU A 319 -10.64 25.86 -3.24
CA LEU A 319 -10.23 26.76 -2.16
C LEU A 319 -8.71 26.98 -2.11
N MET A 320 -7.93 26.10 -2.76
CA MET A 320 -6.48 26.14 -2.74
C MET A 320 -5.90 26.60 -4.09
N PRO A 321 -4.85 27.45 -4.10
CA PRO A 321 -4.16 27.80 -5.34
C PRO A 321 -3.55 26.57 -6.04
N ALA A 322 -3.66 26.51 -7.36
CA ALA A 322 -3.19 25.35 -8.16
C ALA A 322 -1.71 25.00 -7.92
N LYS A 323 -0.84 25.98 -7.68
CA LYS A 323 0.58 25.75 -7.35
C LYS A 323 0.77 24.95 -6.06
N MET A 324 -0.11 25.15 -5.06
CA MET A 324 -0.05 24.43 -3.79
C MET A 324 -0.55 22.99 -3.94
N GLU A 325 -1.60 22.79 -4.75
CA GLU A 325 -2.07 21.45 -5.12
C GLU A 325 -0.96 20.67 -5.85
N GLN A 326 -0.25 21.33 -6.77
CA GLN A 326 0.89 20.76 -7.47
C GLN A 326 2.04 20.41 -6.52
N GLY A 327 2.36 21.27 -5.56
CA GLY A 327 3.37 20.99 -4.55
C GLY A 327 3.06 19.74 -3.73
N ALA A 328 1.81 19.60 -3.29
CA ALA A 328 1.34 18.40 -2.60
C ALA A 328 1.41 17.14 -3.51
N PHE A 329 1.08 17.28 -4.79
CA PHE A 329 1.18 16.19 -5.76
C PHE A 329 2.63 15.76 -6.03
N HIS A 330 3.57 16.70 -6.18
CA HIS A 330 4.99 16.40 -6.33
C HIS A 330 5.56 15.67 -5.11
N LEU A 331 5.19 16.12 -3.90
CA LEU A 331 5.57 15.42 -2.67
C LEU A 331 5.02 14.00 -2.66
N TYR A 332 3.74 13.81 -3.01
CA TYR A 332 3.16 12.48 -3.14
C TYR A 332 3.97 11.57 -4.08
N LYS A 333 4.33 12.05 -5.28
CA LYS A 333 5.13 11.28 -6.24
C LYS A 333 6.52 10.95 -5.70
N PHE A 334 7.16 11.88 -5.00
CA PHE A 334 8.45 11.63 -4.35
C PHE A 334 8.36 10.54 -3.27
N ILE A 335 7.39 10.66 -2.36
CA ILE A 335 7.21 9.74 -1.24
C ILE A 335 6.85 8.33 -1.75
N SER A 336 5.87 8.22 -2.65
CA SER A 336 5.45 6.93 -3.20
C SER A 336 6.51 6.25 -4.07
N LYS A 337 7.36 7.00 -4.78
CA LYS A 337 8.41 6.41 -5.61
C LYS A 337 9.61 5.91 -4.81
N ASN A 338 9.95 6.59 -3.71
CA ASN A 338 11.21 6.34 -3.00
C ASN A 338 11.03 5.63 -1.64
N LEU A 339 9.93 5.88 -0.93
CA LEU A 339 9.75 5.43 0.45
C LEU A 339 8.75 4.27 0.61
N THR A 340 8.12 3.81 -0.48
CA THR A 340 7.21 2.66 -0.45
C THR A 340 7.89 1.39 0.06
N TRP A 341 8.98 0.94 -0.57
CA TRP A 341 9.66 -0.30 -0.16
C TRP A 341 10.28 -0.21 1.23
N PRO A 342 10.94 0.91 1.61
CA PRO A 342 11.33 1.13 3.00
C PRO A 342 10.16 1.03 3.98
N LEU A 343 9.02 1.66 3.67
CA LEU A 343 7.84 1.55 4.52
C LEU A 343 7.38 0.09 4.66
N MET A 344 7.34 -0.68 3.56
CA MET A 344 6.96 -2.10 3.61
C MET A 344 7.87 -2.91 4.53
N VAL A 345 9.17 -2.61 4.57
CA VAL A 345 10.09 -3.22 5.54
C VAL A 345 9.69 -2.89 6.97
N GLY A 346 9.45 -1.61 7.27
CA GLY A 346 8.97 -1.20 8.59
C GLY A 346 7.67 -1.89 8.99
N LEU A 347 6.77 -2.13 8.03
CA LEU A 347 5.54 -2.89 8.26
C LEU A 347 5.82 -4.36 8.58
N GLY A 348 6.68 -5.00 7.78
CA GLY A 348 7.06 -6.40 7.95
C GLY A 348 7.71 -6.67 9.31
N LEU A 349 8.60 -5.78 9.73
CA LEU A 349 9.32 -5.90 11.00
C LEU A 349 8.39 -5.80 12.23
N LEU A 350 7.31 -5.00 12.16
CA LEU A 350 6.63 -4.53 13.37
C LEU A 350 5.14 -4.84 13.46
N TYR A 351 4.51 -5.21 12.35
CA TYR A 351 3.05 -5.38 12.25
C TYR A 351 2.63 -6.78 11.77
N ILE A 352 3.57 -7.67 11.42
CA ILE A 352 3.28 -9.04 11.01
C ILE A 352 3.91 -10.03 12.01
N PRO A 353 3.17 -10.41 13.07
CA PRO A 353 3.59 -11.47 14.00
C PRO A 353 3.37 -12.86 13.39
N LEU A 354 4.35 -13.38 12.65
CA LEU A 354 4.25 -14.71 12.02
C LEU A 354 4.06 -15.86 13.02
N LYS A 355 4.46 -15.67 14.28
CA LYS A 355 4.24 -16.65 15.35
C LYS A 355 2.74 -16.88 15.61
N ASP A 356 1.98 -15.80 15.67
CA ASP A 356 0.53 -15.86 15.94
C ASP A 356 -0.21 -16.39 14.70
N VAL A 357 0.25 -16.03 13.51
CA VAL A 357 -0.27 -16.57 12.24
C VAL A 357 -0.05 -18.08 12.14
N ALA A 358 1.15 -18.56 12.49
CA ALA A 358 1.47 -19.98 12.45
C ALA A 358 0.63 -20.81 13.44
N ALA A 359 0.23 -20.22 14.57
CA ALA A 359 -0.55 -20.90 15.61
C ALA A 359 -1.99 -21.24 15.17
N VAL A 360 -2.57 -20.48 14.25
CA VAL A 360 -3.96 -20.68 13.78
C VAL A 360 -4.04 -21.30 12.38
N LEU A 361 -2.89 -21.63 11.79
CA LEU A 361 -2.80 -22.05 10.41
C LEU A 361 -3.37 -23.47 10.23
N SER A 362 -4.59 -23.55 9.72
CA SER A 362 -5.17 -24.79 9.18
C SER A 362 -5.56 -24.60 7.72
N VAL A 363 -5.63 -25.69 6.96
CA VAL A 363 -6.02 -25.63 5.54
C VAL A 363 -7.40 -24.98 5.39
N GLY A 364 -8.38 -25.38 6.21
CA GLY A 364 -9.71 -24.79 6.19
C GLY A 364 -9.69 -23.28 6.49
N TYR A 365 -8.93 -22.85 7.50
CA TYR A 365 -8.85 -21.43 7.87
C TYR A 365 -8.27 -20.57 6.73
N VAL A 366 -7.20 -21.05 6.09
CA VAL A 366 -6.58 -20.37 4.95
C VAL A 366 -7.54 -20.29 3.76
N VAL A 367 -8.27 -21.37 3.47
CA VAL A 367 -9.24 -21.40 2.37
C VAL A 367 -10.41 -20.46 2.62
N VAL A 368 -10.91 -20.35 3.86
CA VAL A 368 -11.93 -19.36 4.23
C VAL A 368 -11.40 -17.96 4.00
N CYS A 369 -10.22 -17.62 4.51
CA CYS A 369 -9.60 -16.30 4.30
C CYS A 369 -9.45 -15.97 2.81
N ALA A 370 -8.94 -16.92 2.03
CA ALA A 370 -8.81 -16.77 0.58
C ALA A 370 -10.16 -16.52 -0.09
N SER A 371 -11.20 -17.28 0.27
CA SER A 371 -12.52 -17.13 -0.34
C SER A 371 -13.15 -15.77 -0.09
N VAL A 372 -12.96 -15.20 1.11
CA VAL A 372 -13.46 -13.86 1.46
C VAL A 372 -12.81 -12.82 0.57
N VAL A 373 -11.48 -12.84 0.48
CA VAL A 373 -10.72 -11.86 -0.29
C VAL A 373 -10.96 -11.99 -1.79
N LEU A 374 -10.94 -13.21 -2.32
CA LEU A 374 -11.19 -13.45 -3.74
C LEU A 374 -12.60 -13.04 -4.14
N THR A 375 -13.59 -13.26 -3.27
CA THR A 375 -14.96 -12.80 -3.49
C THR A 375 -15.05 -11.28 -3.47
N MET A 376 -14.34 -10.61 -2.57
CA MET A 376 -14.28 -9.15 -2.51
C MET A 376 -13.72 -8.56 -3.81
N VAL A 377 -12.59 -9.11 -4.28
CA VAL A 377 -11.92 -8.69 -5.52
C VAL A 377 -12.79 -8.99 -6.75
N ALA A 378 -13.39 -10.18 -6.82
CA ALA A 378 -14.26 -10.57 -7.93
C ALA A 378 -15.52 -9.70 -8.00
N SER A 379 -16.15 -9.43 -6.85
CA SER A 379 -17.31 -8.55 -6.77
C SER A 379 -16.96 -7.13 -7.22
N GLY A 380 -15.82 -6.60 -6.77
CA GLY A 380 -15.34 -5.30 -7.23
C GLY A 380 -15.10 -5.23 -8.73
N PHE A 381 -14.55 -6.30 -9.32
CA PHE A 381 -14.35 -6.40 -10.76
C PHE A 381 -15.68 -6.38 -11.53
N LEU A 382 -16.63 -7.23 -11.13
CA LEU A 382 -17.91 -7.40 -11.83
C LEU A 382 -18.82 -6.19 -11.65
N VAL A 383 -19.02 -5.75 -10.41
CA VAL A 383 -19.89 -4.61 -10.08
C VAL A 383 -19.28 -3.31 -10.58
N GLY A 384 -17.96 -3.15 -10.48
CA GLY A 384 -17.26 -1.99 -11.04
C GLY A 384 -17.52 -1.81 -12.54
N LYS A 385 -17.58 -2.91 -13.31
CA LYS A 385 -17.93 -2.86 -14.73
C LYS A 385 -19.33 -2.29 -14.97
N VAL A 386 -20.32 -2.70 -14.17
CA VAL A 386 -21.71 -2.19 -14.23
C VAL A 386 -21.76 -0.71 -13.85
N MET A 387 -20.96 -0.29 -12.87
CA MET A 387 -20.86 1.10 -12.42
C MET A 387 -20.04 2.01 -13.35
N LYS A 388 -19.70 1.57 -14.56
CA LYS A 388 -18.87 2.30 -15.53
C LYS A 388 -17.51 2.72 -14.93
N MET A 389 -16.94 1.85 -14.11
CA MET A 389 -15.57 1.97 -13.59
C MET A 389 -14.65 1.04 -14.38
N TYR A 390 -13.34 1.21 -14.23
CA TYR A 390 -12.40 0.23 -14.75
C TYR A 390 -12.39 -1.01 -13.85
N PRO A 391 -12.72 -2.20 -14.37
CA PRO A 391 -12.85 -3.42 -13.56
C PRO A 391 -11.59 -3.74 -12.76
N VAL A 392 -10.40 -3.56 -13.34
CA VAL A 392 -9.13 -3.84 -12.67
C VAL A 392 -8.91 -2.91 -11.47
N GLU A 393 -9.03 -1.60 -11.68
CA GLU A 393 -8.87 -0.61 -10.61
C GLU A 393 -9.95 -0.76 -9.54
N SER A 394 -11.20 -1.03 -9.94
CA SER A 394 -12.29 -1.28 -8.99
C SER A 394 -12.03 -2.51 -8.12
N ALA A 395 -11.55 -3.61 -8.72
CA ALA A 395 -11.21 -4.84 -8.01
C ALA A 395 -10.05 -4.65 -7.01
N ILE A 396 -9.04 -3.86 -7.39
CA ILE A 396 -7.91 -3.53 -6.51
C ILE A 396 -8.39 -2.68 -5.33
N VAL A 397 -9.19 -1.63 -5.57
CA VAL A 397 -9.68 -0.75 -4.50
C VAL A 397 -10.63 -1.49 -3.55
N THR A 398 -11.52 -2.35 -4.06
CA THR A 398 -12.36 -3.20 -3.19
C THR A 398 -11.50 -4.19 -2.41
N GLY A 399 -10.45 -4.75 -3.02
CA GLY A 399 -9.50 -5.64 -2.36
C GLY A 399 -8.78 -4.98 -1.19
N CYS A 400 -8.57 -3.66 -1.24
CA CYS A 400 -8.03 -2.89 -0.11
C CYS A 400 -8.89 -2.98 1.16
N HIS A 401 -10.21 -3.20 1.02
CA HIS A 401 -11.08 -3.44 2.17
C HIS A 401 -10.65 -4.65 3.00
N SER A 402 -9.95 -5.61 2.37
CA SER A 402 -9.38 -6.80 3.02
C SER A 402 -7.93 -6.61 3.51
N GLY A 403 -7.42 -5.38 3.49
CA GLY A 403 -6.05 -5.05 3.90
C GLY A 403 -5.92 -4.76 5.39
N LEU A 404 -4.67 -4.70 5.87
CA LEU A 404 -4.31 -4.34 7.26
C LEU A 404 -4.53 -2.85 7.59
N GLY A 405 -5.58 -2.22 7.06
CA GLY A 405 -5.81 -0.78 7.20
C GLY A 405 -4.97 0.00 6.19
N GLY A 406 -4.57 1.22 6.52
CA GLY A 406 -3.75 2.01 5.61
C GLY A 406 -2.38 1.40 5.28
N THR A 407 -1.86 0.51 6.11
CA THR A 407 -0.65 -0.27 5.81
C THR A 407 -0.89 -1.28 4.70
N GLY A 408 -2.03 -1.98 4.76
CA GLY A 408 -2.49 -2.92 3.75
C GLY A 408 -2.78 -2.22 2.43
N ASP A 409 -3.46 -1.07 2.46
CA ASP A 409 -3.71 -0.27 1.26
C ASP A 409 -2.42 0.03 0.51
N VAL A 410 -1.38 0.48 1.23
CA VAL A 410 -0.08 0.75 0.60
C VAL A 410 0.50 -0.53 0.01
N ALA A 411 0.48 -1.66 0.73
CA ALA A 411 1.01 -2.92 0.21
C ALA A 411 0.28 -3.40 -1.06
N ILE A 412 -1.06 -3.36 -1.05
CA ILE A 412 -1.94 -3.79 -2.15
C ILE A 412 -1.77 -2.88 -3.38
N LEU A 413 -1.78 -1.56 -3.18
CA LEU A 413 -1.60 -0.60 -4.27
C LEU A 413 -0.17 -0.61 -4.82
N SER A 414 0.82 -0.87 -3.99
CA SER A 414 2.22 -1.00 -4.44
C SER A 414 2.43 -2.28 -5.23
N ALA A 415 1.81 -3.38 -4.83
CA ALA A 415 1.84 -4.65 -5.57
C ALA A 415 1.24 -4.53 -6.98
N SER A 416 0.25 -3.64 -7.14
CA SER A 416 -0.42 -3.38 -8.42
C SER A 416 0.13 -2.18 -9.19
N ASN A 417 1.10 -1.43 -8.67
CA ASN A 417 1.56 -0.15 -9.22
C ASN A 417 0.39 0.83 -9.47
N ARG A 418 -0.43 1.07 -8.44
CA ARG A 418 -1.64 1.91 -8.50
C ARG A 418 -1.76 2.85 -7.29
N MET A 419 -0.65 3.45 -6.85
CA MET A 419 -0.63 4.36 -5.69
C MET A 419 -1.56 5.57 -5.82
N GLU A 420 -1.91 5.96 -7.05
CA GLU A 420 -2.90 7.02 -7.33
C GLU A 420 -4.30 6.72 -6.78
N LEU A 421 -4.61 5.43 -6.53
CA LEU A 421 -5.89 4.99 -5.99
C LEU A 421 -5.96 5.08 -4.46
N MET A 422 -4.90 5.54 -3.78
CA MET A 422 -4.84 5.64 -2.32
C MET A 422 -6.08 6.32 -1.70
N PRO A 423 -6.63 7.42 -2.25
CA PRO A 423 -7.82 8.05 -1.68
C PRO A 423 -9.04 7.12 -1.67
N PHE A 424 -9.23 6.37 -2.75
CA PHE A 424 -10.34 5.42 -2.87
C PHE A 424 -10.13 4.20 -1.98
N ALA A 425 -8.90 3.70 -1.91
CA ALA A 425 -8.54 2.60 -1.02
C ALA A 425 -8.79 2.97 0.45
N GLN A 426 -8.38 4.16 0.86
CA GLN A 426 -8.58 4.65 2.21
C GLN A 426 -10.06 4.84 2.56
N ILE A 427 -10.90 5.26 1.61
CA ILE A 427 -12.35 5.27 1.84
C ILE A 427 -12.87 3.85 2.02
N SER A 428 -12.51 2.94 1.11
CA SER A 428 -12.91 1.53 1.17
C SER A 428 -12.56 0.91 2.52
N THR A 429 -11.32 1.10 2.96
CA THR A 429 -10.77 0.51 4.17
C THR A 429 -11.31 1.16 5.43
N ARG A 430 -11.36 2.49 5.51
CA ARG A 430 -11.71 3.21 6.75
C ARG A 430 -13.21 3.34 6.95
N LEU A 431 -13.94 3.73 5.90
CA LEU A 431 -15.40 3.86 5.98
C LEU A 431 -16.06 2.47 5.99
N GLY A 432 -15.63 1.58 5.09
CA GLY A 432 -16.09 0.20 5.07
C GLY A 432 -15.75 -0.53 6.36
N GLY A 433 -14.52 -0.37 6.85
CA GLY A 433 -14.07 -0.99 8.11
C GLY A 433 -14.87 -0.51 9.32
N ALA A 434 -15.07 0.81 9.47
CA ALA A 434 -15.90 1.35 10.54
C ALA A 434 -17.35 0.83 10.49
N ALA A 435 -17.95 0.76 9.30
CA ALA A 435 -19.28 0.20 9.13
C ALA A 435 -19.33 -1.29 9.54
N MET A 436 -18.30 -2.07 9.17
CA MET A 436 -18.18 -3.48 9.54
C MET A 436 -18.01 -3.67 11.05
N VAL A 437 -17.16 -2.88 11.71
CA VAL A 437 -16.96 -2.92 13.17
C VAL A 437 -18.28 -2.62 13.89
N VAL A 438 -18.98 -1.54 13.53
CA VAL A 438 -20.27 -1.20 14.15
C VAL A 438 -21.28 -2.32 13.94
N THR A 439 -21.39 -2.84 12.72
CA THR A 439 -22.31 -3.93 12.39
C THR A 439 -21.98 -5.19 13.20
N ALA A 440 -20.71 -5.59 13.26
CA ALA A 440 -20.27 -6.76 14.02
C ALA A 440 -20.55 -6.61 15.52
N THR A 441 -20.29 -5.43 16.09
CA THR A 441 -20.56 -5.17 17.52
C THR A 441 -22.05 -5.28 17.85
N ILE A 442 -22.92 -4.70 17.02
CA ILE A 442 -24.37 -4.79 17.21
C ILE A 442 -24.83 -6.24 17.10
N LEU A 443 -24.40 -6.95 16.06
CA LEU A 443 -24.78 -8.36 15.86
C LEU A 443 -24.25 -9.23 17.00
N LEU A 444 -23.02 -9.04 17.45
CA LEU A 444 -22.48 -9.81 18.56
C LEU A 444 -23.32 -9.60 19.82
N LYS A 445 -23.66 -8.34 20.16
CA LYS A 445 -24.53 -8.04 21.31
C LYS A 445 -25.91 -8.71 21.22
N MET A 446 -26.46 -8.86 20.01
CA MET A 446 -27.75 -9.53 19.80
C MET A 446 -27.66 -11.06 19.92
N PHE A 447 -26.50 -11.65 19.62
CA PHE A 447 -26.28 -13.11 19.60
C PHE A 447 -25.42 -13.61 20.77
N SER A 448 -25.21 -12.78 21.80
CA SER A 448 -24.42 -13.11 23.01
C SER A 448 -25.30 -13.41 24.21
#